data_AF-A0A1D4ZUD1-F1
#
_entry.id   AF-A0A1D4ZUD1-F1
#
_cell.length_a   1.000
_cell.length_b   1.000
_cell.length_c   1.000
_cell.angle_alpha   90.00
_cell.angle_beta   90.00
_cell.angle_gamma   90.00
#
_symmetry.space_group_name_H-M   'P 1'
#
loop_
_entity.id
_entity.type
_entity.pdbx_description
1 polymer ?
#
loop_
_entity_poly.entity_id
_entity_poly.type
_entity_poly.pdbx_seq_one_letter_code
_entity_poly.pdbx_strand_id
1 'polypeptide(L)' 'MIERQGRVITREHMLNTVWNYEFAGDSRIVDVHISHLRDKLEDNPKKPQLIKTVRGLGYKLERPKEQ' A
#
# COMPACT_ATOMS: atom_id res chain seq x y z
N MET A 1 -1.55 -8.77 -18.64
CA MET A 1 -1.10 -9.29 -17.33
C MET A 1 -1.70 -8.44 -16.22
N ILE A 2 -2.88 -8.81 -15.71
CA ILE A 2 -3.54 -8.17 -14.56
C ILE A 2 -3.71 -9.27 -13.50
N GLU A 3 -2.64 -9.70 -12.84
CA GLU A 3 -2.66 -10.93 -12.03
C GLU A 3 -2.33 -10.75 -10.54
N ARG A 4 -2.28 -9.51 -10.03
CA ARG A 4 -2.11 -9.25 -8.58
C ARG A 4 -3.15 -8.32 -7.98
N GLN A 5 -4.36 -8.34 -8.51
CA GLN A 5 -5.47 -7.68 -7.83
C GLN A 5 -5.97 -8.57 -6.70
N GLY A 6 -6.14 -7.99 -5.51
CA GLY A 6 -6.66 -8.71 -4.37
C GLY A 6 -5.62 -9.32 -3.42
N ARG A 7 -4.32 -9.24 -3.72
CA ARG A 7 -3.28 -9.79 -2.83
C ARG A 7 -2.86 -8.77 -1.78
N VAL A 8 -2.74 -9.23 -0.53
CA VAL A 8 -2.17 -8.45 0.55
C VAL A 8 -0.65 -8.44 0.36
N ILE A 9 -0.08 -7.24 0.32
CA ILE A 9 1.37 -7.04 0.29
C ILE A 9 1.80 -6.58 1.68
N THR A 10 2.75 -7.30 2.28
CA THR A 10 3.27 -6.97 3.61
C THR A 10 4.16 -5.73 3.55
N ARG A 11 4.33 -5.06 4.71
CA ARG A 11 5.22 -3.91 4.81
C ARG A 11 6.65 -4.27 4.43
N GLU A 12 7.15 -5.39 4.94
CA GLU A 12 8.48 -5.92 4.63
C GLU A 12 8.66 -6.17 3.13
N HIS A 13 7.67 -6.76 2.47
CA HIS A 13 7.74 -6.98 1.03
C HIS A 13 7.78 -5.68 0.24
N MET A 14 6.96 -4.69 0.61
CA MET A 14 7.01 -3.37 -0.03
C MET A 14 8.34 -2.67 0.22
N LEU A 15 8.87 -2.76 1.44
CA LEU A 15 10.18 -2.20 1.79
C LEU A 15 11.28 -2.79 0.90
N ASN A 16 11.34 -4.13 0.84
CA ASN A 16 12.34 -4.84 0.03
C ASN A 16 12.18 -4.57 -1.47
N THR A 17 10.95 -4.43 -1.96
CA THR A 17 10.69 -4.27 -3.41
C THR A 17 10.97 -2.84 -3.89
N VAL A 18 10.69 -1.83 -3.05
CA VAL A 18 10.79 -0.41 -3.44
C VAL A 18 12.12 0.21 -3.02
N TRP A 19 12.64 -0.17 -1.86
CA TRP A 19 13.86 0.41 -1.28
C TRP A 19 15.07 -0.55 -1.29
N ASN A 20 14.91 -1.78 -1.78
CA ASN A 20 15.92 -2.83 -1.77
C ASN A 20 16.39 -3.20 -0.34
N TYR A 21 17.22 -4.25 -0.22
CA TYR A 21 17.72 -4.74 1.08
C TYR A 21 18.66 -3.77 1.83
N GLU A 22 19.04 -2.65 1.23
CA GLU A 22 19.95 -1.68 1.85
C GLU A 22 19.25 -0.67 2.77
N PHE A 23 17.92 -0.67 2.82
CA PHE A 23 17.20 0.19 3.75
C PHE A 23 17.22 -0.40 5.16
N ALA A 24 18.20 0.02 5.95
CA ALA A 24 18.31 -0.27 7.39
C ALA A 24 17.27 0.47 8.26
N GLY A 25 16.20 0.99 7.66
CA GLY A 25 15.18 1.76 8.35
C GLY A 25 13.93 0.94 8.69
N ASP A 26 13.06 1.54 9.49
CA ASP A 26 11.85 0.90 9.98
C ASP A 26 10.80 0.73 8.87
N SER A 27 10.12 -0.42 8.85
CA SER A 27 8.95 -0.69 8.01
C SER A 27 7.84 0.38 8.10
N ARG A 28 7.84 1.21 9.16
CA ARG A 28 7.00 2.40 9.29
C ARG A 28 7.17 3.43 8.16
N ILE A 29 8.31 3.47 7.47
CA ILE A 29 8.47 4.37 6.30
C ILE A 29 7.43 4.06 5.22
N VAL A 30 7.06 2.79 5.08
CA VAL A 30 6.03 2.34 4.13
C VAL A 30 4.70 3.03 4.43
N ASP A 31 4.35 3.19 5.70
CA ASP A 31 3.09 3.82 6.10
C ASP A 31 3.04 5.30 5.67
N VAL A 32 4.17 6.01 5.75
CA VAL A 32 4.31 7.41 5.29
C VAL A 32 4.09 7.51 3.78
N HIS A 33 4.76 6.65 3.01
CA HIS A 33 4.60 6.63 1.55
C HIS A 33 3.18 6.23 1.13
N ILE A 34 2.55 5.28 1.83
CA ILE A 34 1.14 4.94 1.59
C ILE A 34 0.22 6.13 1.90
N SER A 35 0.50 6.91 2.95
CA SER A 35 -0.27 8.13 3.23
C SER A 35 -0.19 9.12 2.06
N HIS A 36 1.02 9.42 1.59
CA HIS A 36 1.21 10.31 0.44
C HIS A 36 0.57 9.79 -0.84
N LEU A 37 0.58 8.47 -1.06
CA LEU A 37 -0.12 7.86 -2.20
C LEU A 37 -1.63 8.04 -2.09
N ARG A 38 -2.21 7.83 -0.90
CA ARG A 38 -3.64 8.04 -0.67
C ARG A 38 -4.04 9.50 -0.87
N ASP A 39 -3.22 10.44 -0.41
CA ASP A 39 -3.46 11.88 -0.61
C ASP A 39 -3.53 12.27 -2.09
N LYS A 40 -2.84 11.52 -2.96
CA LYS A 40 -2.81 11.78 -4.42
C LYS A 40 -3.85 10.98 -5.21
N LEU A 41 -4.22 9.80 -4.74
CA LEU A 41 -5.01 8.82 -5.51
C LEU A 41 -6.45 8.67 -5.01
N GLU A 42 -6.73 8.96 -3.75
CA GLU A 42 -8.03 8.76 -3.13
C GLU A 42 -8.77 10.10 -3.01
N ASP A 43 -10.08 10.10 -3.31
CA ASP A 43 -10.94 11.27 -3.04
C ASP A 43 -10.99 11.61 -1.54
N ASN A 44 -10.91 10.58 -0.69
CA ASN A 44 -10.86 10.72 0.75
C ASN A 44 -9.81 9.78 1.36
N PRO A 45 -8.61 10.28 1.68
CA PRO A 45 -7.52 9.48 2.27
C PRO A 45 -7.87 8.81 3.60
N LYS A 46 -8.84 9.36 4.36
CA LYS A 46 -9.31 8.78 5.62
C LYS A 46 -10.28 7.62 5.41
N LYS A 47 -10.85 7.46 4.21
CA LYS A 47 -11.74 6.36 3.82
C LYS A 47 -11.27 5.74 2.49
N PRO A 48 -10.04 5.20 2.44
CA PRO A 48 -9.41 4.78 1.19
C PRO A 48 -10.19 3.61 0.55
N GLN A 49 -10.47 3.73 -0.75
CA GLN A 49 -11.12 2.71 -1.54
C GLN A 49 -10.13 1.90 -2.37
N LEU A 50 -9.04 2.51 -2.85
CA LEU A 50 -8.04 1.91 -3.71
C LEU A 50 -6.95 1.20 -2.92
N ILE A 51 -6.37 1.84 -1.90
CA ILE A 51 -5.29 1.28 -1.08
C ILE A 51 -5.83 0.99 0.32
N LYS A 52 -6.24 -0.26 0.60
CA LYS A 52 -6.80 -0.67 1.89
C LYS A 52 -5.74 -1.17 2.86
N THR A 53 -5.86 -0.76 4.12
CA THR A 53 -5.03 -1.30 5.20
C THR A 53 -5.59 -2.64 5.67
N VAL A 54 -4.75 -3.67 5.68
CA VAL A 54 -5.01 -4.95 6.35
C VAL A 54 -4.22 -4.95 7.65
N ARG A 55 -4.91 -4.72 8.77
CA ARG A 55 -4.29 -4.59 10.10
C ARG A 55 -3.45 -5.83 10.42
N GLY A 56 -2.23 -5.61 10.95
CA GLY A 56 -1.29 -6.68 11.27
C GLY A 56 -0.55 -7.31 10.08
N LEU A 57 -0.95 -7.04 8.83
CA LEU A 57 -0.30 -7.62 7.64
C LEU A 57 0.36 -6.55 6.76
N GLY A 58 -0.40 -5.56 6.31
CA GLY A 58 0.08 -4.61 5.30
C GLY A 58 -1.05 -3.97 4.52
N TYR A 59 -0.94 -3.97 3.20
CA TYR A 59 -1.81 -3.20 2.31
C TYR A 59 -2.31 -4.01 1.13
N LYS A 60 -3.49 -3.67 0.65
CA LYS A 60 -4.14 -4.32 -0.49
C LYS A 60 -4.59 -3.26 -1.48
N LEU A 61 -4.28 -3.48 -2.76
CA LEU A 61 -4.81 -2.69 -3.86
C LEU A 61 -6.14 -3.29 -4.32
N GLU A 62 -7.16 -2.46 -4.36
CA GLU A 62 -8.49 -2.75 -4.88
C GLU A 62 -8.72 -1.98 -6.17
N ARG A 63 -9.55 -2.52 -7.06
CA ARG A 63 -10.04 -1.73 -8.20
C ARG A 63 -10.97 -0.64 -7.69
N PRO A 64 -10.97 0.55 -8.33
CA PRO A 64 -12.10 1.45 -8.18
C PRO A 64 -13.36 0.66 -8.53
N LYS A 65 -14.38 0.70 -7.67
CA LYS A 65 -15.70 0.19 -8.07
C LYS A 65 -16.20 1.13 -9.16
N GLU A 66 -16.21 0.66 -10.41
CA GLU A 66 -17.08 1.26 -11.42
C GLU A 66 -18.51 1.20 -10.85
N GLN A 67 -19.08 2.38 -10.62
CA GLN A 67 -20.50 2.55 -10.32
C GLN A 67 -21.27 2.58 -11.63
#